data_AF-T1A1K1-F1
#
_entry.id   AF-T1A1K1-F1
#
_cell.length_a   1.000
_cell.length_b   1.000
_cell.length_c   1.000
_cell.angle_alpha   90.00
_cell.angle_beta   90.00
_cell.angle_gamma   90.00
#
_symmetry.space_group_name_H-M   'P 1'
#
loop_
_entity.id
_entity.type
_entity.pdbx_description
1 polymer ?
#
loop_
_entity_poly.entity_id
_entity_poly.type
_entity_poly.pdbx_seq_one_letter_code
_entity_poly.pdbx_strand_id
1 'polypeptide(L)'
;SKYSFLGGMRAAAQMISYEIPLILSLLSVAVVAGTMRLGTIAQDQVGYFSTVFILPQWNIFIQPVAFILFITCIFAEANRTPFDLAECESELVGGYHTEYSSMKFAMFFLAEYSAMITGSAVAVALFLGGWHLPWLDKLFYGGPQPLATGWAGMFLKLVVFGAKVVLFLFFYMWVRWTLPRFR
;
A
#
# COMPACT_ATOMS: atom_id res chain seq x y z
N SER A 1 -30.69 10.87 -2.80
CA SER A 1 -31.04 11.39 -1.45
C SER A 1 -30.14 12.56 -1.09
N LYS A 2 -30.61 13.55 -0.31
CA LYS A 2 -29.82 14.75 0.06
C LYS A 2 -28.54 14.38 0.82
N TYR A 3 -28.60 13.34 1.65
CA TYR A 3 -27.49 12.85 2.45
C TYR A 3 -26.42 12.13 1.60
N SER A 4 -26.82 11.27 0.66
CA SER A 4 -25.88 10.61 -0.25
C SER A 4 -25.09 11.59 -1.11
N PHE A 5 -25.73 12.66 -1.60
CA PHE A 5 -25.03 13.70 -2.37
C PHE A 5 -23.96 14.43 -1.53
N LEU A 6 -24.28 14.77 -0.28
CA LEU A 6 -23.32 15.36 0.66
C LEU A 6 -22.18 14.39 1.01
N GLY A 7 -22.49 13.09 1.13
CA GLY A 7 -21.48 12.05 1.33
C GLY A 7 -20.52 11.92 0.16
N GLY A 8 -21.04 11.91 -1.07
CA GLY A 8 -20.23 11.89 -2.29
C GLY A 8 -19.33 13.11 -2.45
N MET A 9 -19.84 14.31 -2.14
CA MET A 9 -19.02 15.53 -2.16
C MET A 9 -17.88 15.49 -1.14
N ARG A 10 -18.11 14.96 0.07
CA ARG A 10 -17.09 14.83 1.12
C ARG A 10 -16.03 13.80 0.75
N ALA A 11 -16.46 12.64 0.23
CA ALA A 11 -15.56 11.61 -0.25
C ALA A 11 -14.67 12.11 -1.39
N ALA A 12 -15.24 12.84 -2.35
CA ALA A 12 -14.48 13.44 -3.45
C ALA A 12 -13.47 14.49 -2.95
N ALA A 13 -13.88 15.37 -2.02
CA ALA A 13 -12.97 16.35 -1.44
C ALA A 13 -11.82 15.70 -0.65
N GLN A 14 -12.11 14.61 0.08
CA GLN A 14 -11.08 13.82 0.77
C GLN A 14 -10.09 13.22 -0.22
N MET A 15 -10.56 12.48 -1.22
CA MET A 15 -9.70 11.82 -2.21
C MET A 15 -8.74 12.82 -2.87
N ILE A 16 -9.24 13.96 -3.35
CA ILE A 16 -8.41 15.02 -3.94
C ILE A 16 -7.36 15.55 -2.95
N SER A 17 -7.74 15.70 -1.67
CA SER A 17 -6.84 16.22 -0.64
C SER A 17 -5.69 15.25 -0.32
N TYR A 18 -5.91 13.94 -0.42
CA TYR A 18 -4.91 12.91 -0.14
C TYR A 18 -4.10 12.49 -1.38
N GLU A 19 -4.54 12.88 -2.58
CA GLU A 19 -3.82 12.62 -3.83
C GLU A 19 -2.50 13.41 -3.93
N ILE A 20 -2.49 14.69 -3.50
CA ILE A 20 -1.29 15.53 -3.55
C ILE A 20 -0.16 14.97 -2.66
N PRO A 21 -0.39 14.67 -1.36
CA PRO A 21 0.66 14.11 -0.52
C PRO A 21 1.06 12.69 -0.94
N LEU A 22 0.14 11.90 -1.53
CA LEU A 22 0.46 10.60 -2.10
C LEU A 22 1.49 10.74 -3.23
N ILE A 23 1.26 11.64 -4.18
CA ILE A 23 2.18 11.90 -5.30
C ILE A 23 3.52 12.41 -4.79
N LEU A 24 3.53 13.31 -3.80
CA LEU A 24 4.78 13.83 -3.22
C LEU A 24 5.60 12.73 -2.54
N SER A 25 4.95 11.82 -1.81
CA SER A 25 5.64 10.68 -1.20
C SER A 25 6.24 9.73 -2.26
N LEU A 26 5.53 9.48 -3.36
CA LEU A 26 6.03 8.66 -4.46
C LEU A 26 7.20 9.34 -5.19
N LEU A 27 7.12 10.66 -5.40
CA LEU A 27 8.17 11.45 -6.06
C LEU A 27 9.46 11.45 -5.22
N SER A 28 9.35 11.55 -3.89
CA SER A 28 10.51 11.51 -3.01
C SER A 28 11.31 10.20 -3.16
N VAL A 29 10.63 9.06 -3.31
CA VAL A 29 11.27 7.76 -3.55
C VAL A 29 11.87 7.69 -4.95
N ALA A 30 11.15 8.19 -5.96
CA ALA A 30 11.62 8.20 -7.34
C ALA A 30 12.90 9.05 -7.53
N VAL A 31 13.01 10.18 -6.84
CA VAL A 31 14.21 11.03 -6.88
C VAL A 31 15.43 10.30 -6.30
N VAL A 32 15.27 9.53 -5.23
CA VAL A 32 16.38 8.75 -4.66
C VAL A 32 16.75 7.56 -5.54
N ALA A 33 15.78 6.89 -6.16
CA ALA A 33 16.05 5.80 -7.09
C ALA A 33 16.58 6.29 -8.46
N GLY A 34 16.35 7.55 -8.83
CA GLY A 34 16.71 8.10 -10.14
C GLY A 34 15.89 7.53 -11.31
N THR A 35 14.78 6.83 -11.03
CA THR A 35 13.96 6.11 -12.02
C THR A 35 12.52 6.01 -11.55
N MET A 36 11.57 6.01 -12.50
CA MET A 36 10.13 5.78 -12.25
C MET A 36 9.71 4.32 -12.47
N ARG A 37 10.63 3.44 -12.87
CA ARG A 37 10.30 2.04 -13.13
C ARG A 37 10.27 1.27 -11.81
N LEU A 38 9.07 0.86 -11.38
CA LEU A 38 8.87 0.06 -10.15
C LEU A 38 9.78 -1.18 -10.07
N GLY A 39 10.00 -1.84 -11.21
CA GLY A 39 10.87 -3.02 -11.27
C GLY A 39 12.34 -2.73 -10.96
N THR A 40 12.86 -1.56 -11.39
CA THR A 40 14.24 -1.17 -11.07
C THR A 40 14.33 -0.65 -9.64
N ILE A 41 13.34 0.12 -9.16
CA ILE A 41 13.26 0.55 -7.75
C ILE A 41 13.31 -0.65 -6.80
N ALA A 42 12.56 -1.71 -7.09
CA ALA A 42 12.56 -2.93 -6.28
C ALA A 42 13.91 -3.69 -6.35
N GLN A 43 14.66 -3.55 -7.43
CA GLN A 43 16.00 -4.14 -7.59
C GLN A 43 17.07 -3.31 -6.85
N ASP A 44 16.94 -1.99 -6.84
CA ASP A 44 17.88 -1.09 -6.15
C ASP A 44 17.80 -1.23 -4.61
N GLN A 45 16.75 -1.91 -4.12
CA GLN A 45 16.53 -2.27 -2.72
C GLN A 45 17.16 -3.63 -2.34
N VAL A 46 17.83 -4.30 -3.28
CA VAL A 46 18.54 -5.57 -3.05
C VAL A 46 19.88 -5.26 -2.39
N GLY A 47 19.98 -5.51 -1.09
CA GLY A 47 21.23 -5.30 -0.35
C GLY A 47 21.06 -5.10 1.14
N TYR A 48 22.20 -4.92 1.81
CA TYR A 48 22.28 -4.59 3.23
C TYR A 48 22.99 -3.25 3.39
N PHE A 49 22.56 -2.47 4.40
CA PHE A 49 23.25 -1.25 4.74
C PHE A 49 24.66 -1.57 5.27
N SER A 50 25.70 -0.99 4.66
CA SER A 50 27.11 -1.26 4.96
C SER A 50 27.48 -1.08 6.45
N THR A 51 26.78 -0.19 7.14
CA THR A 51 27.06 0.19 8.54
C THR A 51 26.35 -0.69 9.58
N VAL A 52 25.33 -1.46 9.17
CA VAL A 52 24.60 -2.39 10.04
C VAL A 52 24.28 -3.63 9.20
N PHE A 53 25.13 -4.66 9.28
CA PHE A 53 25.07 -5.92 8.49
C PHE A 53 23.74 -6.70 8.55
N ILE A 54 22.77 -6.23 9.34
CA ILE A 54 21.49 -6.84 9.68
C ILE A 54 20.33 -6.17 8.93
N LEU A 55 20.43 -4.88 8.59
CA LEU A 55 19.30 -4.11 8.04
C LEU A 55 19.25 -4.18 6.51
N PRO A 56 18.09 -4.53 5.91
CA PRO A 56 17.91 -4.45 4.47
C PRO A 56 17.92 -3.00 3.99
N GLN A 57 18.42 -2.78 2.77
CA GLN A 57 18.40 -1.47 2.09
C GLN A 57 16.99 -1.15 1.54
N TRP A 58 15.98 -1.28 2.39
CA TRP A 58 14.61 -0.95 2.07
C TRP A 58 14.39 0.56 2.17
N ASN A 59 13.59 1.13 1.25
CA ASN A 59 13.32 2.56 1.26
C ASN A 59 12.58 3.03 2.51
N ILE A 60 12.00 2.13 3.30
CA ILE A 60 11.46 2.45 4.63
C ILE A 60 12.51 3.10 5.53
N PHE A 61 13.75 2.58 5.50
CA PHE A 61 14.82 3.08 6.38
C PHE A 61 15.49 4.34 5.83
N ILE A 62 15.52 4.47 4.50
CA ILE A 62 16.09 5.65 3.83
C ILE A 62 15.13 6.84 3.95
N GLN A 63 13.83 6.60 3.76
CA GLN A 63 12.79 7.64 3.77
C GLN A 63 11.60 7.25 4.67
N PRO A 64 11.78 7.24 6.01
CA PRO A 64 10.70 6.91 6.93
C PRO A 64 9.54 7.91 6.85
N VAL A 65 9.82 9.19 6.57
CA VAL A 65 8.79 10.23 6.44
C VAL A 65 7.92 9.98 5.20
N ALA A 66 8.53 9.65 4.06
CA ALA A 66 7.80 9.34 2.83
C ALA A 66 6.92 8.09 3.02
N PHE A 67 7.43 7.08 3.73
CA PHE A 67 6.67 5.88 4.04
C PHE A 67 5.43 6.17 4.90
N ILE A 68 5.57 6.97 5.96
CA ILE A 68 4.45 7.35 6.83
C ILE A 68 3.40 8.13 6.02
N LEU A 69 3.82 9.12 5.24
CA LEU A 69 2.90 9.90 4.39
C LEU A 69 2.17 9.00 3.39
N PHE A 70 2.91 8.15 2.69
CA PHE A 70 2.36 7.21 1.71
C PHE A 70 1.33 6.27 2.36
N ILE A 71 1.67 5.70 3.53
CA ILE A 71 0.76 4.87 4.30
C ILE A 71 -0.52 5.64 4.62
N THR A 72 -0.41 6.82 5.25
CA THR A 72 -1.58 7.60 5.66
C THR A 72 -2.48 7.95 4.47
N CYS A 73 -1.89 8.27 3.32
CA CYS A 73 -2.61 8.57 2.10
C CYS A 73 -3.34 7.36 1.52
N ILE A 74 -2.72 6.17 1.45
CA ILE A 74 -3.43 4.99 0.93
C ILE A 74 -4.55 4.56 1.89
N PHE A 75 -4.36 4.72 3.20
CA PHE A 75 -5.46 4.50 4.15
C PHE A 75 -6.64 5.44 3.89
N ALA A 76 -6.38 6.71 3.56
CA ALA A 76 -7.41 7.67 3.20
C ALA A 76 -8.05 7.39 1.84
N GLU A 77 -7.27 6.95 0.85
CA GLU A 77 -7.74 6.63 -0.51
C GLU A 77 -8.60 5.36 -0.56
N ALA A 78 -8.28 4.39 0.31
CA ALA A 78 -9.07 3.17 0.47
C ALA A 78 -10.46 3.42 1.08
N ASN A 79 -10.77 4.66 1.48
CA ASN A 79 -12.05 5.08 2.08
C ASN A 79 -12.52 4.16 3.20
N ARG A 80 -11.57 3.63 4.00
CA ARG A 80 -11.87 2.70 5.09
C ARG A 80 -11.47 3.31 6.42
N THR A 81 -12.15 2.88 7.48
CA THR A 81 -11.82 3.20 8.88
C THR A 81 -10.33 3.09 9.11
N PRO A 82 -9.66 4.16 9.54
CA PRO A 82 -10.20 5.34 10.23
C PRO A 82 -10.67 6.53 9.35
N PHE A 83 -10.49 6.49 8.03
CA PHE A 83 -10.83 7.56 7.07
C PHE A 83 -12.05 7.22 6.20
N ASP A 84 -13.17 6.94 6.87
CA ASP A 84 -14.42 6.44 6.29
C ASP A 84 -15.51 7.53 6.25
N LEU A 85 -15.24 8.64 5.55
CA LEU A 85 -16.20 9.76 5.46
C LEU A 85 -17.33 9.49 4.44
N ALA A 86 -17.12 8.58 3.49
CA ALA A 86 -18.09 8.25 2.45
C ALA A 86 -19.25 7.37 2.95
N GLU A 87 -18.97 6.42 3.85
CA GLU A 87 -19.96 5.48 4.41
C GLU A 87 -20.56 5.99 5.74
N CYS A 88 -20.02 7.08 6.29
CA CYS A 88 -20.20 7.53 7.68
C CYS A 88 -21.66 7.43 8.17
N GLU A 89 -21.95 6.36 8.92
CA GLU A 89 -23.31 5.98 9.35
C GLU A 89 -23.96 7.03 10.26
N SER A 90 -23.15 7.70 11.08
CA SER A 90 -23.60 8.71 12.05
C SER A 90 -24.06 10.02 11.41
N GLU A 91 -23.61 10.33 10.19
CA GLU A 91 -23.88 11.60 9.52
C GLU A 91 -24.64 11.43 8.20
N LEU A 92 -24.53 10.27 7.55
CA LEU A 92 -25.03 10.02 6.20
C LEU A 92 -25.96 8.81 6.10
N VAL A 93 -26.33 8.19 7.23
CA VAL A 93 -27.28 7.05 7.30
C VAL A 93 -26.85 5.91 6.35
N GLY A 94 -25.54 5.65 6.25
CA GLY A 94 -24.97 4.59 5.39
C GLY A 94 -24.64 5.03 3.96
N GLY A 95 -24.73 6.33 3.64
CA GLY A 95 -24.19 6.89 2.40
C GLY A 95 -24.70 6.17 1.14
N TYR A 96 -23.76 5.72 0.29
CA TYR A 96 -24.07 5.07 -0.98
C TYR A 96 -24.69 3.66 -0.81
N HIS A 97 -24.58 3.02 0.36
CA HIS A 97 -25.17 1.70 0.61
C HIS A 97 -26.70 1.73 0.56
N THR A 98 -27.30 2.89 0.82
CA THR A 98 -28.76 3.05 0.78
C THR A 98 -29.34 3.24 -0.62
N GLU A 99 -28.50 3.61 -1.59
CA GLU A 99 -28.94 3.99 -2.94
C GLU A 99 -28.66 2.91 -4.00
N TYR A 100 -27.63 2.09 -3.77
CA TYR A 100 -27.23 1.05 -4.71
C TYR A 100 -27.60 -0.34 -4.18
N SER A 101 -28.28 -1.14 -5.01
CA SER A 101 -28.65 -2.52 -4.70
C SER A 101 -27.96 -3.51 -5.64
N SER A 102 -27.78 -4.75 -5.17
CA SER A 102 -27.32 -5.92 -5.92
C SER A 102 -25.96 -5.72 -6.62
N MET A 103 -25.93 -5.78 -7.95
CA MET A 103 -24.71 -5.74 -8.76
C MET A 103 -23.95 -4.41 -8.62
N LYS A 104 -24.66 -3.28 -8.51
CA LYS A 104 -24.01 -1.98 -8.36
C LYS A 104 -23.30 -1.85 -7.01
N PHE A 105 -23.94 -2.33 -5.95
CA PHE A 105 -23.34 -2.44 -4.63
C PHE A 105 -22.09 -3.33 -4.67
N ALA A 106 -22.19 -4.52 -5.25
CA ALA A 106 -21.05 -5.44 -5.39
C ALA A 106 -19.85 -4.82 -6.13
N MET A 107 -20.10 -3.99 -7.16
CA MET A 107 -19.03 -3.27 -7.87
C MET A 107 -18.30 -2.25 -6.98
N PHE A 108 -19.00 -1.55 -6.08
CA PHE A 108 -18.35 -0.64 -5.12
C PHE A 108 -17.44 -1.40 -4.14
N PHE A 109 -17.91 -2.51 -3.57
CA PHE A 109 -17.08 -3.35 -2.71
C PHE A 109 -15.86 -3.88 -3.46
N LEU A 110 -16.06 -4.40 -4.68
CA LEU A 110 -14.95 -4.91 -5.48
C LEU A 110 -13.92 -3.81 -5.77
N ALA A 111 -14.37 -2.59 -6.08
CA ALA A 111 -13.49 -1.45 -6.30
C ALA A 111 -12.67 -1.11 -5.06
N GLU A 112 -13.30 -1.02 -3.88
CA GLU A 112 -12.61 -0.74 -2.61
C GLU A 112 -11.57 -1.83 -2.27
N TYR A 113 -11.94 -3.11 -2.39
CA TYR A 113 -11.01 -4.21 -2.17
C TYR A 113 -9.87 -4.23 -3.20
N SER A 114 -10.16 -3.92 -4.46
CA SER A 114 -9.13 -3.82 -5.50
C SER A 114 -8.14 -2.69 -5.19
N ALA A 115 -8.63 -1.54 -4.71
CA ALA A 115 -7.81 -0.38 -4.34
C ALA A 115 -6.91 -0.68 -3.14
N MET A 116 -7.40 -1.43 -2.15
CA MET A 116 -6.57 -1.88 -1.02
C MET A 116 -5.46 -2.84 -1.48
N ILE A 117 -5.76 -3.77 -2.40
CA ILE A 117 -4.77 -4.72 -2.92
C ILE A 117 -3.72 -3.98 -3.77
N THR A 118 -4.14 -3.09 -4.67
CA THR A 118 -3.21 -2.34 -5.52
C THR A 118 -2.35 -1.39 -4.69
N GLY A 119 -2.93 -0.66 -3.74
CA GLY A 119 -2.20 0.19 -2.81
C GLY A 119 -1.16 -0.58 -2.00
N SER A 120 -1.52 -1.78 -1.51
CA SER A 120 -0.60 -2.68 -0.82
C SER A 120 0.53 -3.18 -1.73
N ALA A 121 0.23 -3.53 -2.98
CA ALA A 121 1.22 -3.97 -3.95
C ALA A 121 2.23 -2.86 -4.28
N VAL A 122 1.76 -1.62 -4.46
CA VAL A 122 2.63 -0.46 -4.69
C VAL A 122 3.46 -0.14 -3.44
N ALA A 123 2.89 -0.22 -2.24
CA ALA A 123 3.62 -0.06 -0.98
C ALA A 123 4.79 -1.06 -0.88
N VAL A 124 4.51 -2.33 -1.18
CA VAL A 124 5.52 -3.40 -1.13
C VAL A 124 6.62 -3.18 -2.16
N ALA A 125 6.27 -2.75 -3.37
CA ALA A 125 7.24 -2.47 -4.44
C ALA A 125 8.10 -1.23 -4.16
N LEU A 126 7.52 -0.16 -3.61
CA LEU A 126 8.23 1.11 -3.39
C LEU A 126 9.05 1.12 -2.10
N PHE A 127 8.60 0.44 -1.05
CA PHE A 127 9.19 0.57 0.28
C PHE A 127 9.77 -0.72 0.84
N LEU A 128 9.14 -1.89 0.60
CA LEU A 128 9.49 -3.16 1.24
C LEU A 128 10.38 -4.09 0.39
N GLY A 129 11.10 -3.59 -0.63
CA GLY A 129 12.02 -4.45 -1.39
C GLY A 129 11.35 -5.34 -2.43
N GLY A 130 10.08 -5.14 -2.78
CA GLY A 130 9.35 -5.97 -3.75
C GLY A 130 9.48 -7.47 -3.45
N TRP A 131 10.07 -8.22 -4.38
CA TRP A 131 10.31 -9.67 -4.28
C TRP A 131 11.57 -10.09 -3.49
N HIS A 132 12.39 -9.14 -3.02
CA HIS A 132 13.61 -9.45 -2.28
C HIS A 132 13.33 -9.73 -0.80
N LEU A 133 13.83 -10.84 -0.27
CA LEU A 133 13.70 -11.18 1.14
C LEU A 133 15.08 -11.15 1.80
N PRO A 134 15.36 -10.18 2.69
CA PRO A 134 16.62 -10.16 3.41
C PRO A 134 16.75 -11.46 4.21
N TRP A 135 17.97 -12.00 4.26
CA TRP A 135 18.36 -13.26 4.92
C TRP A 135 18.11 -14.53 4.11
N LEU A 136 17.06 -14.58 3.30
CA LEU A 136 16.78 -15.75 2.46
C LEU A 136 17.84 -15.91 1.36
N ASP A 137 18.26 -14.81 0.74
CA ASP A 137 19.30 -14.83 -0.30
C ASP A 137 20.68 -15.24 0.26
N LYS A 138 20.99 -14.87 1.51
CA LYS A 138 22.22 -15.32 2.21
C LYS A 138 22.15 -16.80 2.61
N LEU A 139 21.01 -17.26 3.13
CA LEU A 139 20.84 -18.64 3.66
C LEU A 139 20.72 -19.70 2.56
N PHE A 140 20.01 -19.40 1.47
CA PHE A 140 19.78 -20.37 0.40
C PHE A 140 20.81 -20.28 -0.74
N TYR A 141 21.46 -19.13 -0.95
CA TYR A 141 22.28 -18.88 -2.15
C TYR A 141 23.69 -18.32 -1.87
N GLY A 142 24.10 -18.15 -0.61
CA GLY A 142 25.50 -17.86 -0.26
C GLY A 142 26.01 -16.47 -0.67
N GLY A 143 25.14 -15.55 -1.10
CA GLY A 143 25.54 -14.19 -1.48
C GLY A 143 24.37 -13.36 -2.02
N PRO A 144 24.59 -12.05 -2.29
CA PRO A 144 23.62 -11.17 -2.92
C PRO A 144 23.56 -11.47 -4.43
N GLN A 145 23.12 -12.67 -4.79
CA GLN A 145 22.80 -12.97 -6.18
C GLN A 145 21.33 -12.65 -6.43
N PRO A 146 20.98 -12.09 -7.60
CA PRO A 146 19.61 -11.86 -7.99
C PRO A 146 18.93 -13.20 -8.29
N LEU A 147 18.55 -13.90 -7.22
CA LEU A 147 17.54 -14.94 -7.10
C LEU A 147 17.42 -15.83 -8.36
N ALA A 148 18.13 -16.96 -8.29
CA ALA A 148 18.28 -18.02 -9.28
C ALA A 148 17.31 -17.96 -10.47
N THR A 149 17.88 -17.86 -11.66
CA THR A 149 17.25 -17.79 -13.00
C THR A 149 16.51 -19.06 -13.43
N GLY A 150 15.96 -19.83 -12.47
CA GLY A 150 15.16 -21.02 -12.71
C GLY A 150 13.69 -20.80 -12.36
N TRP A 151 12.82 -21.67 -12.87
CA TRP A 151 11.37 -21.66 -12.58
C TRP A 151 11.08 -21.61 -11.07
N ALA A 152 11.83 -22.36 -10.26
CA ALA A 152 11.71 -22.36 -8.81
C ALA A 152 11.98 -20.98 -8.17
N GLY A 153 12.97 -20.23 -8.67
CA GLY A 153 13.26 -18.87 -8.21
C GLY A 153 12.16 -17.88 -8.56
N MET A 154 11.56 -18.01 -9.75
CA MET A 154 10.43 -17.18 -10.16
C MET A 154 9.17 -17.44 -9.29
N PHE A 155 8.86 -18.70 -9.00
CA PHE A 155 7.78 -19.04 -8.07
C PHE A 155 8.04 -18.48 -6.68
N LEU A 156 9.26 -18.59 -6.18
CA LEU A 156 9.63 -18.04 -4.87
C LEU A 156 9.50 -16.51 -4.83
N LYS A 157 9.93 -15.79 -5.87
CA LYS A 157 9.71 -14.33 -5.99
C LYS A 157 8.22 -13.96 -5.89
N LEU A 158 7.37 -14.71 -6.59
CA LEU A 158 5.93 -14.48 -6.60
C LEU A 158 5.32 -14.76 -5.22
N VAL A 159 5.68 -15.87 -4.59
CA VAL A 159 5.21 -16.21 -3.24
C VAL A 159 5.66 -15.18 -2.22
N VAL A 160 6.91 -14.72 -2.28
CA VAL A 160 7.44 -13.69 -1.37
C VAL A 160 6.70 -12.36 -1.56
N PHE A 161 6.55 -11.90 -2.80
CA PHE A 161 5.82 -10.67 -3.09
C PHE A 161 4.36 -10.78 -2.62
N GLY A 162 3.69 -11.88 -2.95
CA GLY A 162 2.31 -12.14 -2.52
C GLY A 162 2.18 -12.19 -0.98
N ALA A 163 3.11 -12.85 -0.29
CA ALA A 163 3.11 -12.92 1.16
C ALA A 163 3.27 -11.54 1.81
N LYS A 164 4.13 -10.67 1.26
CA LYS A 164 4.27 -9.28 1.73
C LYS A 164 3.03 -8.46 1.48
N VAL A 165 2.37 -8.62 0.34
CA VAL A 165 1.08 -7.96 0.06
C VAL A 165 0.03 -8.41 1.06
N VAL A 166 -0.07 -9.71 1.33
CA VAL A 166 -1.00 -10.25 2.35
C VAL A 166 -0.66 -9.74 3.75
N LEU A 167 0.61 -9.62 4.10
CA LEU A 167 1.05 -9.04 5.38
C LEU A 167 0.65 -7.56 5.47
N PHE A 168 0.78 -6.80 4.38
CA PHE A 168 0.35 -5.40 4.34
C PHE A 168 -1.18 -5.27 4.42
N LEU A 169 -1.94 -6.17 3.79
CA LEU A 169 -3.39 -6.27 3.97
C LEU A 169 -3.76 -6.64 5.41
N PHE A 170 -3.01 -7.52 6.06
CA PHE A 170 -3.18 -7.81 7.48
C PHE A 170 -2.91 -6.56 8.32
N PHE A 171 -1.89 -5.77 7.99
CA PHE A 171 -1.62 -4.48 8.62
C PHE A 171 -2.80 -3.50 8.44
N TYR A 172 -3.41 -3.44 7.25
CA TYR A 172 -4.66 -2.69 7.02
C TYR A 172 -5.76 -3.09 8.01
N MET A 173 -6.01 -4.38 8.14
CA MET A 173 -7.04 -4.92 9.02
C MET A 173 -6.72 -4.65 10.50
N TRP A 174 -5.44 -4.73 10.87
CA TRP A 174 -5.00 -4.44 12.23
C TRP A 174 -5.16 -2.97 12.59
N VAL A 175 -4.78 -2.05 11.71
CA VAL A 175 -4.96 -0.60 11.91
C VAL A 175 -6.45 -0.27 12.06
N ARG A 176 -7.30 -0.89 11.23
CA ARG A 176 -8.75 -0.76 11.32
C ARG A 176 -9.31 -1.14 12.70
N TRP A 177 -8.74 -2.14 13.36
CA TRP A 177 -9.21 -2.59 14.68
C TRP A 177 -8.62 -1.80 15.84
N THR A 178 -7.50 -1.11 15.63
CA THR A 178 -6.78 -0.40 16.70
C THR A 178 -7.11 1.08 16.77
N LEU A 179 -7.32 1.76 15.64
CA LEU A 179 -7.52 3.20 15.62
C LEU A 179 -9.01 3.60 15.74
N PRO A 180 -9.33 4.59 16.59
CA PRO A 180 -10.67 5.18 16.61
C PRO A 180 -10.91 5.94 15.29
N ARG A 181 -12.19 6.00 14.88
CA ARG A 181 -12.62 6.75 13.68
C ARG A 181 -12.30 8.25 13.84
N PHE A 182 -11.76 8.86 12.79
CA PHE A 182 -11.63 10.31 12.70
C PHE A 182 -12.96 10.95 12.27
N ARG A 183 -13.21 12.18 12.74
CA ARG A 183 -14.41 12.97 12.43
C ARG A 183 -14.03 14.11 11.50
#